data_AF-A0A7C3HSR9-F1
#
_entry.id   AF-A0A7C3HSR9-F1
#
_cell.length_a   1.000
_cell.length_b   1.000
_cell.length_c   1.000
_cell.angle_alpha   90.00
_cell.angle_beta   90.00
_cell.angle_gamma   90.00
#
_symmetry.space_group_name_H-M   'P 1'
#
loop_
_entity.id
_entity.type
_entity.pdbx_description
1 polymer ?
#
loop_
_entity_poly.entity_id
_entity_poly.type
_entity_poly.pdbx_seq_one_letter_code
_entity_poly.pdbx_strand_id
1 'polypeptide(L)'
;MPRKKVTLDGNEAAAYVAHKTNEVIAIYPITPSSPMGEWSDQWSSEGKPNIWGNIPTVIEMQSEGGAAGAVHGSLQAGALTTTFTSAQGLLLMIPNMYKIAGELTSTVFHIAARSLAAHALSIFGDHQDVMACRATGWAMIASNSVQEV
;
A
#
# COMPACT_ATOMS: atom_id res chain seq x y z
N MET A 1 12.40 -24.43 12.11
CA MET A 1 10.92 -24.51 12.15
C MET A 1 10.41 -24.83 10.76
N PRO A 2 9.48 -25.79 10.58
CA PRO A 2 8.83 -26.00 9.29
C PRO A 2 8.05 -24.73 8.92
N ARG A 3 8.28 -24.20 7.71
CA ARG A 3 7.53 -23.03 7.20
C ARG A 3 6.09 -23.45 6.91
N LYS A 4 5.12 -22.73 7.45
CA LYS A 4 3.69 -22.95 7.15
C LYS A 4 3.46 -22.66 5.68
N LYS A 5 3.04 -23.67 4.91
CA LYS A 5 2.61 -23.51 3.52
C LYS A 5 1.14 -23.10 3.50
N VAL A 6 0.82 -22.13 2.66
CA VAL A 6 -0.51 -21.56 2.48
C VAL A 6 -0.74 -21.31 0.98
N THR A 7 -1.99 -21.30 0.56
CA THR A 7 -2.42 -20.94 -0.80
C THR A 7 -3.10 -19.59 -0.72
N LEU A 8 -2.45 -18.56 -1.25
CA LEU A 8 -2.88 -17.17 -1.23
C LEU A 8 -2.73 -16.58 -2.64
N ASP A 9 -3.39 -15.47 -2.92
CA ASP A 9 -3.04 -14.61 -4.06
C ASP A 9 -1.98 -13.55 -3.66
N GLY A 10 -1.54 -12.74 -4.63
CA GLY A 10 -0.55 -11.69 -4.37
C GLY A 10 -1.05 -10.56 -3.47
N ASN A 11 -2.34 -10.21 -3.52
CA ASN A 11 -2.90 -9.16 -2.68
C ASN A 11 -2.94 -9.62 -1.21
N GLU A 12 -3.39 -10.84 -0.95
CA GLU A 12 -3.41 -11.40 0.40
C GLU A 12 -1.99 -11.57 0.96
N ALA A 13 -1.01 -11.97 0.12
CA ALA A 13 0.39 -12.05 0.51
C ALA A 13 0.97 -10.68 0.91
N ALA A 14 0.74 -9.63 0.09
CA ALA A 14 1.19 -8.27 0.39
C ALA A 14 0.52 -7.72 1.65
N ALA A 15 -0.80 -7.85 1.75
CA ALA A 15 -1.57 -7.40 2.90
C ALA A 15 -1.08 -8.09 4.19
N TYR A 16 -0.79 -9.39 4.14
CA TYR A 16 -0.33 -10.15 5.31
C TYR A 16 0.91 -9.54 5.95
N VAL A 17 1.89 -9.13 5.13
CA VAL A 17 3.10 -8.48 5.61
C VAL A 17 2.78 -7.07 6.09
N ALA A 18 2.08 -6.27 5.27
CA ALA A 18 1.74 -4.89 5.58
C ALA A 18 0.97 -4.75 6.91
N HIS A 19 -0.05 -5.58 7.13
CA HIS A 19 -0.81 -5.60 8.38
C HIS A 19 0.06 -5.94 9.59
N LYS A 20 0.99 -6.88 9.41
CA LYS A 20 1.87 -7.31 10.50
C LYS A 20 2.95 -6.31 10.84
N THR A 21 3.37 -5.45 9.92
CA THR A 21 4.48 -4.53 10.12
C THR A 21 4.06 -3.11 10.49
N ASN A 22 2.78 -2.76 10.37
CA ASN A 22 2.30 -1.39 10.49
C ASN A 22 1.30 -1.20 11.63
N GLU A 23 1.21 0.03 12.10
CA GLU A 23 0.28 0.47 13.15
C GLU A 23 -0.92 1.22 12.55
N VAL A 24 -0.71 1.90 11.43
CA VAL A 24 -1.74 2.64 10.69
C VAL A 24 -1.73 2.22 9.23
N ILE A 25 -2.91 2.08 8.65
CA ILE A 25 -3.12 1.69 7.25
C ILE A 25 -4.14 2.66 6.67
N ALA A 26 -3.66 3.71 5.98
CA ALA A 26 -4.54 4.70 5.36
C ALA A 26 -4.84 4.26 3.93
N ILE A 27 -6.11 4.11 3.57
CA ILE A 27 -6.53 3.47 2.33
C ILE A 27 -7.55 4.32 1.55
N TYR A 28 -7.67 4.00 0.26
CA TYR A 28 -8.80 4.35 -0.57
C TYR A 28 -8.95 3.28 -1.65
N PRO A 29 -10.17 2.77 -1.93
CA PRO A 29 -10.35 1.62 -2.80
C PRO A 29 -10.11 1.95 -4.28
N ILE A 30 -9.19 1.20 -4.91
CA ILE A 30 -8.96 1.22 -6.36
C ILE A 30 -8.53 -0.17 -6.85
N THR A 31 -9.21 -0.70 -7.87
CA THR A 31 -8.88 -1.99 -8.50
C THR A 31 -7.49 -1.93 -9.17
N PRO A 32 -6.64 -2.96 -9.13
CA PRO A 32 -6.80 -4.25 -8.46
C PRO A 32 -6.25 -4.30 -7.01
N SER A 33 -5.86 -3.16 -6.42
CA SER A 33 -5.30 -3.11 -5.06
C SER A 33 -6.32 -3.13 -3.90
N SER A 34 -7.61 -2.86 -4.15
CA SER A 34 -8.64 -2.82 -3.09
C SER A 34 -8.63 -4.03 -2.14
N PRO A 35 -8.46 -5.28 -2.62
CA PRO A 35 -8.46 -6.44 -1.73
C PRO A 35 -7.40 -6.38 -0.63
N MET A 36 -6.27 -5.70 -0.84
CA MET A 36 -5.25 -5.56 0.21
C MET A 36 -5.76 -4.74 1.41
N GLY A 37 -6.50 -3.66 1.12
CA GLY A 37 -7.15 -2.83 2.15
C GLY A 37 -8.27 -3.58 2.86
N GLU A 38 -9.09 -4.32 2.10
CA GLU A 38 -10.18 -5.14 2.62
C GLU A 38 -9.67 -6.25 3.56
N TRP A 39 -8.59 -6.95 3.19
CA TRP A 39 -7.95 -7.95 4.07
C TRP A 39 -7.44 -7.34 5.37
N SER A 40 -6.78 -6.19 5.28
CA SER A 40 -6.24 -5.49 6.45
C SER A 40 -7.36 -5.02 7.37
N ASP A 41 -8.43 -4.44 6.81
CA ASP A 41 -9.62 -4.01 7.56
C ASP A 41 -10.31 -5.19 8.26
N GLN A 42 -10.51 -6.29 7.54
CA GLN A 42 -11.07 -7.52 8.11
C GLN A 42 -10.21 -8.00 9.28
N TRP A 43 -8.89 -8.11 9.12
CA TRP A 43 -8.02 -8.59 10.18
C TRP A 43 -7.98 -7.67 11.39
N SER A 44 -8.04 -6.36 11.18
CA SER A 44 -8.17 -5.39 12.27
C SER A 44 -9.51 -5.54 13.00
N SER A 45 -10.61 -5.73 12.27
CA SER A 45 -11.94 -5.96 12.85
C SER A 45 -12.02 -7.26 13.67
N GLU A 46 -11.25 -8.28 13.27
CA GLU A 46 -11.09 -9.56 13.97
C GLU A 46 -10.11 -9.48 15.15
N GLY A 47 -9.52 -8.30 15.41
CA GLY A 47 -8.56 -8.07 16.48
C GLY A 47 -7.21 -8.77 16.28
N LYS A 48 -6.81 -9.04 15.04
CA LYS A 48 -5.51 -9.65 14.73
C LYS A 48 -4.38 -8.63 14.96
N PRO A 49 -3.47 -8.88 15.91
CA PRO A 49 -2.41 -7.95 16.22
C PRO A 49 -1.29 -8.00 15.17
N ASN A 50 -0.58 -6.88 15.04
CA ASN A 50 0.69 -6.77 14.34
C ASN A 50 1.84 -7.35 15.19
N ILE A 51 3.08 -7.28 14.69
CA ILE A 51 4.25 -7.80 15.43
C ILE A 51 4.58 -7.04 16.72
N TRP A 52 3.97 -5.87 16.93
CA TRP A 52 4.12 -5.04 18.13
C TRP A 52 3.04 -5.32 19.19
N GLY A 53 2.07 -6.19 18.88
CA GLY A 53 0.94 -6.49 19.76
C GLY A 53 -0.25 -5.53 19.64
N ASN A 54 -0.16 -4.52 18.77
CA ASN A 54 -1.24 -3.56 18.52
C ASN A 54 -2.13 -4.05 17.37
N ILE A 55 -3.43 -3.72 17.40
CA ILE A 55 -4.32 -3.92 16.25
C ILE A 55 -4.12 -2.72 15.30
N PRO A 56 -3.71 -2.92 14.05
CA PRO A 56 -3.54 -1.81 13.10
C PRO A 56 -4.83 -1.00 12.93
N THR A 57 -4.71 0.33 12.89
CA THR A 57 -5.85 1.20 12.61
C THR A 57 -5.98 1.37 11.09
N VAL A 58 -7.05 0.83 10.52
CA VAL A 58 -7.38 1.01 9.10
C VAL A 58 -8.32 2.19 8.94
N ILE A 59 -7.99 3.13 8.06
CA ILE A 59 -8.76 4.37 7.86
C ILE A 59 -8.95 4.59 6.38
N GLU A 60 -10.21 4.64 5.95
CA GLU A 60 -10.58 5.03 4.59
C GLU A 60 -10.64 6.56 4.48
N MET A 61 -9.93 7.11 3.50
CA MET A 61 -9.92 8.54 3.21
C MET A 61 -10.90 8.90 2.08
N GLN A 62 -11.02 10.17 1.73
CA GLN A 62 -11.89 10.61 0.63
C GLN A 62 -11.31 10.39 -0.77
N SER A 63 -9.99 10.19 -0.86
CA SER A 63 -9.24 9.88 -2.09
C SER A 63 -7.83 9.39 -1.76
N GLU A 64 -7.11 8.86 -2.73
CA GLU A 64 -5.71 8.44 -2.56
C GLU A 64 -4.79 9.62 -2.22
N GLY A 65 -5.09 10.83 -2.71
CA GLY A 65 -4.35 12.03 -2.29
C GLY A 65 -4.55 12.33 -0.80
N GLY A 66 -5.77 12.12 -0.29
CA GLY A 66 -6.07 12.17 1.13
C GLY A 66 -5.38 11.07 1.93
N ALA A 67 -5.39 9.83 1.42
CA ALA A 67 -4.67 8.69 1.99
C ALA A 67 -3.18 8.99 2.10
N ALA A 68 -2.53 9.49 1.06
CA ALA A 68 -1.11 9.84 1.10
C ALA A 68 -0.80 10.95 2.10
N GLY A 69 -1.69 11.93 2.26
CA GLY A 69 -1.57 12.97 3.29
C GLY A 69 -1.71 12.41 4.70
N ALA A 70 -2.65 11.47 4.91
CA ALA A 70 -2.80 10.77 6.18
C ALA A 70 -1.58 9.89 6.49
N VAL A 71 -1.01 9.21 5.49
CA VAL A 71 0.25 8.48 5.64
C VAL A 71 1.36 9.43 6.07
N HIS A 72 1.55 10.54 5.36
CA HIS A 72 2.56 11.54 5.68
C HIS A 72 2.42 12.06 7.12
N GLY A 73 1.22 12.48 7.53
CA GLY A 73 0.97 12.97 8.88
C GLY A 73 1.20 11.92 9.96
N SER A 74 0.78 10.67 9.71
CA SER A 74 0.96 9.56 10.64
C SER A 74 2.43 9.19 10.85
N LEU A 75 3.23 9.23 9.78
CA LEU A 75 4.68 9.01 9.85
C LEU A 75 5.37 10.13 10.65
N GLN A 76 4.97 11.38 10.44
CA GLN A 76 5.50 12.51 11.21
C GLN A 76 5.11 12.47 12.69
N ALA A 77 3.98 11.83 13.01
CA ALA A 77 3.57 11.57 14.39
C ALA A 77 4.28 10.35 15.03
N GLY A 78 5.10 9.61 14.26
CA GLY A 78 5.93 8.50 14.75
C GLY A 78 5.31 7.11 14.65
N ALA A 79 4.19 6.94 13.94
CA ALA A 79 3.56 5.63 13.72
C ALA A 79 4.02 5.00 12.41
N LEU A 80 4.27 3.68 12.41
CA LEU A 80 4.61 2.96 11.17
C LEU A 80 3.38 2.83 10.28
N THR A 81 3.37 3.52 9.15
CA THR A 81 2.19 3.62 8.27
C THR A 81 2.45 3.06 6.87
N THR A 82 1.43 2.40 6.32
CA THR A 82 1.43 1.82 4.96
C THR A 82 0.15 2.21 4.22
N THR A 83 0.13 1.97 2.92
CA THR A 83 -1.04 2.14 2.05
C THR A 83 -1.00 1.17 0.88
N PHE A 84 -2.16 0.98 0.25
CA PHE A 84 -2.37 0.16 -0.93
C PHE A 84 -2.96 1.04 -2.03
N THR A 85 -2.39 1.01 -3.23
CA THR A 85 -2.94 1.77 -4.35
C THR A 85 -2.51 1.19 -5.70
N SER A 86 -3.05 1.75 -6.78
CA SER A 86 -2.75 1.39 -8.17
C SER A 86 -3.03 2.59 -9.09
N ALA A 87 -2.35 2.69 -10.23
CA ALA A 87 -2.68 3.60 -11.32
C ALA A 87 -3.00 5.05 -10.93
N GLN A 88 -4.25 5.46 -11.13
CA GLN A 88 -4.71 6.85 -10.93
C GLN A 88 -4.57 7.26 -9.48
N GLY A 89 -4.79 6.31 -8.57
CA GLY A 89 -4.59 6.52 -7.15
C GLY A 89 -3.14 6.83 -6.82
N LEU A 90 -2.21 6.08 -7.39
CA LEU A 90 -0.78 6.32 -7.21
C LEU A 90 -0.36 7.71 -7.74
N LEU A 91 -0.94 8.17 -8.86
CA LEU A 91 -0.68 9.54 -9.36
C LEU A 91 -1.10 10.62 -8.36
N LEU A 92 -2.22 10.43 -7.65
CA LEU A 92 -2.68 11.36 -6.63
C LEU A 92 -1.78 11.37 -5.38
N MET A 93 -1.01 10.31 -5.17
CA MET A 93 -0.05 10.23 -4.05
C MET A 93 1.29 10.92 -4.36
N ILE A 94 1.64 11.15 -5.63
CA ILE A 94 2.95 11.71 -6.06
C ILE A 94 3.39 12.94 -5.26
N PRO A 95 2.54 13.97 -5.01
CA PRO A 95 2.98 15.15 -4.26
C PRO A 95 3.45 14.82 -2.84
N ASN A 96 2.74 13.93 -2.14
CA ASN A 96 3.12 13.47 -0.81
C ASN A 96 4.32 12.52 -0.85
N MET A 97 4.48 11.72 -1.91
CA MET A 97 5.66 10.86 -2.08
C MET A 97 6.97 11.68 -2.04
N TYR A 98 7.02 12.85 -2.68
CA TYR A 98 8.19 13.74 -2.60
C TYR A 98 8.45 14.22 -1.17
N LYS A 99 7.40 14.56 -0.42
CA LYS A 99 7.52 15.02 0.98
C LYS A 99 8.03 13.92 1.88
N ILE A 100 7.41 12.74 1.81
CA ILE A 100 7.79 11.55 2.59
C ILE A 100 9.24 11.16 2.33
N ALA A 101 9.64 11.08 1.05
CA ALA A 101 11.01 10.75 0.68
C ALA A 101 12.02 11.84 1.10
N GLY A 102 11.68 13.12 0.92
CA GLY A 102 12.53 14.24 1.33
C GLY A 102 12.73 14.35 2.85
N GLU A 103 11.77 13.84 3.63
CA GLU A 103 11.83 13.78 5.09
C GLU A 103 12.45 12.48 5.61
N LEU A 104 12.85 11.56 4.72
CA LEU A 104 13.51 10.29 5.04
C LEU A 104 12.73 9.44 6.06
N THR A 105 11.40 9.45 5.96
CA THR A 105 10.53 8.64 6.83
C THR A 105 10.35 7.22 6.29
N SER A 106 10.35 6.23 7.19
CA SER A 106 10.25 4.82 6.81
C SER A 106 8.81 4.42 6.56
N THR A 107 8.48 4.08 5.31
CA THR A 107 7.15 3.57 4.92
C THR A 107 7.27 2.71 3.67
N VAL A 108 6.26 1.88 3.42
CA VAL A 108 6.15 1.04 2.23
C VAL A 108 4.79 1.29 1.60
N PHE A 109 4.77 1.55 0.29
CA PHE A 109 3.53 1.59 -0.48
C PHE A 109 3.45 0.31 -1.31
N HIS A 110 2.37 -0.46 -1.14
CA HIS A 110 2.16 -1.70 -1.87
C HIS A 110 1.31 -1.41 -3.11
N ILE A 111 1.90 -1.60 -4.29
CA ILE A 111 1.29 -1.21 -5.56
C ILE A 111 0.96 -2.46 -6.37
N ALA A 112 -0.32 -2.65 -6.68
CA ALA A 112 -0.73 -3.61 -7.69
C ALA A 112 -0.68 -2.90 -9.06
N ALA A 113 0.53 -2.86 -9.65
CA ALA A 113 0.84 -2.04 -10.83
C ALA A 113 -0.18 -2.21 -11.96
N ARG A 114 -0.68 -1.08 -12.47
CA ARG A 114 -1.83 -1.01 -13.38
C ARG A 114 -1.65 0.13 -14.40
N SER A 115 -2.16 -0.10 -15.61
CA SER A 115 -2.21 0.89 -16.69
C SER A 115 -2.77 2.24 -16.23
N LEU A 116 -2.17 3.32 -16.74
CA LEU A 116 -2.73 4.65 -16.62
C LEU A 116 -3.79 4.89 -17.70
N ALA A 117 -4.86 5.60 -17.33
CA ALA A 117 -5.86 6.02 -18.30
C ALA A 117 -5.27 7.08 -19.24
N ALA A 118 -5.03 6.70 -20.49
CA ALA A 118 -4.58 7.59 -21.56
C ALA A 118 -5.72 7.82 -22.57
N HIS A 119 -5.73 7.08 -23.69
CA HIS A 119 -6.84 7.13 -24.65
C HIS A 119 -8.11 6.43 -24.12
N ALA A 120 -7.94 5.46 -23.21
CA ALA A 120 -9.00 4.70 -22.57
C ALA A 120 -8.54 4.26 -21.16
N LEU A 121 -9.50 3.92 -20.30
CA LEU A 121 -9.25 3.31 -19.01
C LEU A 121 -8.91 1.83 -19.17
N SER A 122 -7.92 1.35 -18.43
CA SER A 122 -7.61 -0.08 -18.28
C SER A 122 -7.43 -0.41 -16.79
N ILE A 123 -8.09 -1.47 -16.34
CA ILE A 123 -7.93 -2.00 -14.97
C ILE A 123 -6.83 -3.07 -14.88
N PHE A 124 -6.15 -3.36 -15.98
CA PHE A 124 -5.18 -4.44 -16.10
C PHE A 124 -3.74 -3.96 -15.88
N GLY A 125 -2.86 -4.94 -15.63
CA GLY A 125 -1.48 -4.70 -15.19
C GLY A 125 -0.54 -4.26 -16.30
N ASP A 126 0.17 -3.17 -16.04
CA ASP A 126 1.45 -2.80 -16.64
C ASP A 126 2.21 -1.90 -15.64
N HIS A 127 3.35 -1.32 -16.02
CA HIS A 127 4.18 -0.52 -15.11
C HIS A 127 4.05 1.00 -15.31
N GLN A 128 3.04 1.50 -16.03
CA GLN A 128 2.92 2.93 -16.32
C GLN A 128 2.83 3.79 -15.06
N ASP A 129 2.13 3.29 -14.04
CA ASP A 129 1.88 3.98 -12.79
C ASP A 129 3.12 4.07 -11.89
N VAL A 130 3.79 2.94 -11.64
CA VAL A 130 5.04 2.90 -10.88
C VAL A 130 6.13 3.71 -11.59
N MET A 131 6.21 3.65 -12.92
CA MET A 131 7.20 4.41 -13.70
C MET A 131 6.92 5.92 -13.70
N ALA A 132 5.68 6.35 -13.49
CA ALA A 132 5.35 7.76 -13.29
C ALA A 132 5.93 8.31 -11.97
N CYS A 133 6.18 7.43 -10.99
CA CYS A 133 6.68 7.80 -9.66
C CYS A 133 8.20 7.68 -9.52
N ARG A 134 8.94 7.21 -10.53
CA ARG A 134 10.40 6.95 -10.42
C ARG A 134 11.26 8.13 -9.96
N ALA A 135 10.76 9.36 -10.14
CA ALA A 135 11.48 10.59 -9.79
C ALA A 135 11.17 11.09 -8.37
N THR A 136 10.24 10.45 -7.64
CA THR A 136 9.79 10.92 -6.31
C THR A 136 10.79 10.66 -5.18
N GLY A 137 11.91 9.97 -5.47
CA GLY A 137 12.94 9.64 -4.48
C GLY A 137 12.70 8.31 -3.73
N TRP A 138 11.70 7.54 -4.14
CA TRP A 138 11.36 6.25 -3.54
C TRP A 138 12.24 5.11 -4.07
N ALA A 139 12.59 4.19 -3.17
CA ALA A 139 13.10 2.89 -3.59
C ALA A 139 11.96 2.07 -4.21
N MET A 140 12.25 1.41 -5.34
CA MET A 140 11.27 0.60 -6.06
C MET A 140 11.75 -0.85 -6.11
N ILE A 141 10.96 -1.76 -5.54
CA ILE A 141 11.22 -3.20 -5.52
C ILE A 141 10.04 -3.88 -6.21
N ALA A 142 10.34 -4.76 -7.17
CA ALA A 142 9.33 -5.51 -7.91
C ALA A 142 9.39 -6.99 -7.55
N SER A 143 8.22 -7.60 -7.42
CA SER A 143 8.03 -9.03 -7.17
C SER A 143 7.42 -9.68 -8.40
N ASN A 144 7.98 -10.81 -8.86
CA ASN A 144 7.59 -11.47 -10.11
C ASN A 144 6.72 -12.73 -9.90
N SER A 145 6.39 -13.05 -8.65
CA SER A 145 5.48 -14.15 -8.31
C SER A 145 4.82 -13.91 -6.96
N VAL A 146 3.71 -14.60 -6.68
CA VAL A 146 3.02 -14.51 -5.38
C VAL A 146 3.93 -14.83 -4.19
N GLN A 147 4.94 -15.68 -4.38
CA GLN A 147 5.89 -16.03 -3.33
C GLN A 147 6.98 -14.96 -3.10
N GLU A 148 7.25 -14.13 -4.11
CA GLU A 148 8.16 -12.98 -4.02
C GLU A 148 7.46 -11.73 -3.49
N VAL A 149 6.13 -11.68 -3.56
CA VAL A 149 5.29 -10.66 -2.90
C VAL A 149 5.28 -10.92 -1.39
#